data_AF-A0A850QJ79-F1
#
_entry.id   AF-A0A850QJ79-F1
#
_cell.length_a   1.000
_cell.length_b   1.000
_cell.length_c   1.000
_cell.angle_alpha   90.00
_cell.angle_beta   90.00
_cell.angle_gamma   90.00
#
_symmetry.space_group_name_H-M   'P 1'
#
loop_
_entity.id
_entity.type
_entity.pdbx_description
1 polymer ?
#
loop_
_entity_poly.entity_id
_entity_poly.type
_entity_poly.pdbx_seq_one_letter_code
_entity_poly.pdbx_strand_id
1 'polypeptide(L)'
;MRHLLHMKQRTLFSAIAVSASLLASQAVFAQQSVVPSKSPKAQLVNNIVAVVNDEIITRQELNERMASVERRLKAQGTALPDRADLQKQLLERMIIDRAQLQLAKENGMRVDDVMLDRTLQRMAEQNKMSLQEFRNQIEREGTSYARFREEIRDDIMMQRIRDREVDSKIIITESEVDSYLAAEASAKAGKQEVNLSHILVRIPENATAEQIALRRNRAEEVVQKLRSGGDFAKLAVTYSDSGEALKGGEIGWREQDRIPQLFVDAINKLKVGEFSEIIRSPNGFHILKLAGKRAASDAQNGAATVQQTRVRHILIKANQIVTEAEVRQKLVELKQKIESKAATFEDMAKSFSADGSAAKGGELGWIYPGDTVPEFEQAMNKLKVNEISDPVQSPFGFHLIQVLERKTEDQSKDRQRMAARQVLRERKADEAQQDWLRELRDRTYVEYRAEDQ
;
A
#
# COMPACT_ATOMS: atom_id res chain seq x y z
N MET A 1 -1.48 -5.12 -11.78
CA MET A 1 -2.14 -5.79 -10.64
C MET A 1 -3.55 -5.23 -10.51
N ARG A 2 -4.55 -6.10 -10.27
CA ARG A 2 -6.02 -5.87 -10.28
C ARG A 2 -6.69 -5.80 -11.66
N HIS A 3 -7.13 -6.96 -12.14
CA HIS A 3 -8.56 -7.31 -12.30
C HIS A 3 -8.70 -8.44 -13.34
N LEU A 4 -8.91 -9.67 -12.86
CA LEU A 4 -9.47 -10.76 -13.66
C LEU A 4 -10.28 -11.65 -12.72
N LEU A 5 -11.57 -11.35 -12.62
CA LEU A 5 -12.56 -12.28 -12.11
C LEU A 5 -13.92 -11.97 -12.73
N HIS A 6 -14.54 -13.08 -13.15
CA HIS A 6 -15.92 -13.26 -13.58
C HIS A 6 -16.27 -12.93 -15.03
N MET A 7 -16.35 -13.99 -15.84
CA MET A 7 -17.54 -14.19 -16.67
C MET A 7 -18.02 -15.64 -16.58
N LYS A 8 -19.32 -15.74 -16.26
CA LYS A 8 -20.11 -16.97 -16.07
C LYS A 8 -20.28 -17.73 -17.38
N GLN A 9 -20.27 -19.05 -17.26
CA GLN A 9 -20.72 -20.02 -18.26
C GLN A 9 -22.18 -19.79 -18.64
N ARG A 10 -22.49 -19.88 -19.94
CA ARG A 10 -23.77 -20.37 -20.45
C ARG A 10 -23.55 -21.22 -21.71
N THR A 11 -24.06 -22.43 -21.61
CA THR A 11 -24.20 -23.52 -22.59
C THR A 11 -25.31 -23.25 -23.61
N LEU A 12 -25.19 -23.83 -24.82
CA LEU A 12 -26.21 -24.52 -25.66
C LEU A 12 -25.67 -24.58 -27.12
N PHE A 13 -25.17 -25.73 -27.61
CA PHE A 13 -25.83 -26.90 -28.23
C PHE A 13 -26.24 -26.75 -29.72
N SER A 14 -25.77 -27.73 -30.50
CA SER A 14 -26.28 -28.30 -31.77
C SER A 14 -26.22 -27.48 -33.06
N ALA A 15 -26.10 -28.04 -34.27
CA ALA A 15 -25.67 -29.33 -34.83
C ALA A 15 -25.96 -29.29 -36.36
N ILE A 16 -25.17 -30.03 -37.19
CA ILE A 16 -25.55 -30.66 -38.49
C ILE A 16 -25.75 -29.68 -39.70
N ALA A 17 -25.40 -29.93 -40.99
CA ALA A 17 -24.87 -31.04 -41.81
C ALA A 17 -24.00 -30.42 -42.95
N VAL A 18 -22.83 -30.97 -43.29
CA VAL A 18 -22.54 -31.89 -44.44
C VAL A 18 -23.54 -31.85 -45.60
N SER A 19 -23.06 -31.47 -46.80
CA SER A 19 -23.26 -32.22 -48.07
C SER A 19 -22.40 -31.64 -49.18
N ALA A 20 -21.41 -32.44 -49.62
CA ALA A 20 -20.59 -32.26 -50.81
C ALA A 20 -21.31 -32.83 -52.05
N SER A 21 -20.92 -32.36 -53.23
CA SER A 21 -21.07 -32.93 -54.61
C SER A 21 -21.25 -31.76 -55.60
N LEU A 22 -20.68 -31.67 -56.80
CA LEU A 22 -19.98 -32.63 -57.66
C LEU A 22 -19.17 -31.83 -58.72
N LEU A 23 -18.09 -32.41 -59.21
CA LEU A 23 -17.27 -31.94 -60.34
C LEU A 23 -18.03 -32.01 -61.67
N ALA A 24 -17.83 -31.02 -62.53
CA ALA A 24 -17.94 -31.17 -63.98
C ALA A 24 -16.89 -30.28 -64.68
N SER A 25 -15.87 -30.92 -65.22
CA SER A 25 -14.89 -30.32 -66.12
C SER A 25 -15.49 -30.23 -67.53
N GLN A 26 -15.54 -29.02 -68.09
CA GLN A 26 -15.53 -28.83 -69.54
C GLN A 26 -14.61 -27.66 -69.89
N ALA A 27 -13.59 -27.97 -70.68
CA ALA A 27 -12.73 -26.99 -71.32
C ALA A 27 -13.43 -26.48 -72.58
N VAL A 28 -13.74 -25.18 -72.61
CA VAL A 28 -14.14 -24.45 -73.81
C VAL A 28 -13.07 -23.41 -74.08
N PHE A 29 -12.36 -23.58 -75.20
CA PHE A 29 -11.53 -22.56 -75.81
C PHE A 29 -12.43 -21.70 -76.71
N ALA A 30 -12.70 -20.44 -76.36
CA ALA A 30 -12.92 -19.35 -77.32
C ALA A 30 -13.18 -17.99 -76.63
N GLN A 31 -12.54 -16.98 -77.22
CA GLN A 31 -12.77 -15.52 -77.11
C GLN A 31 -12.34 -14.82 -75.81
N GLN A 32 -11.11 -14.32 -75.88
CA GLN A 32 -10.61 -13.19 -75.09
C GLN A 32 -11.58 -12.01 -75.23
N SER A 33 -12.45 -11.86 -74.24
CA SER A 33 -13.01 -10.56 -73.90
C SER A 33 -11.91 -9.79 -73.16
N VAL A 34 -11.43 -8.72 -73.78
CA VAL A 34 -10.57 -7.74 -73.12
C VAL A 34 -11.42 -7.09 -72.03
N VAL A 35 -11.41 -7.69 -70.84
CA VAL A 35 -11.90 -7.05 -69.63
C VAL A 35 -11.05 -5.80 -69.46
N PRO A 36 -11.63 -4.59 -69.32
CA PRO A 36 -10.84 -3.43 -68.94
C PRO A 36 -10.16 -3.79 -67.63
N SER A 37 -8.84 -3.90 -67.66
CA SER A 37 -8.05 -4.02 -66.46
C SER A 37 -8.37 -2.78 -65.64
N LYS A 38 -9.19 -2.95 -64.60
CA LYS A 38 -9.18 -2.04 -63.46
C LYS A 38 -7.72 -1.97 -63.08
N SER A 39 -7.09 -0.83 -63.37
CA SER A 39 -5.81 -0.47 -62.82
C SER A 39 -5.86 -0.88 -61.35
N PRO A 40 -4.90 -1.67 -60.83
CA PRO A 40 -4.87 -1.95 -59.41
C PRO A 40 -4.89 -0.59 -58.74
N LYS A 41 -5.92 -0.33 -57.92
CA LYS A 41 -5.95 0.85 -57.05
C LYS A 41 -4.57 0.90 -56.41
N ALA A 42 -3.86 2.00 -56.66
CA ALA A 42 -2.53 2.24 -56.16
C ALA A 42 -2.43 1.78 -54.71
N GLN A 43 -1.35 1.04 -54.41
CA GLN A 43 -0.96 0.66 -53.07
C GLN A 43 -1.18 1.84 -52.11
N LEU A 44 -1.85 1.57 -50.99
CA LEU A 44 -1.98 2.47 -49.86
C LEU A 44 -0.61 3.11 -49.56
N VAL A 45 -0.41 4.36 -49.98
CA VAL A 45 0.79 5.11 -49.63
C VAL A 45 0.67 5.40 -48.15
N ASN A 46 1.56 4.81 -47.35
CA ASN A 46 1.62 5.02 -45.92
C ASN A 46 2.10 6.45 -45.67
N ASN A 47 1.17 7.40 -45.55
CA ASN A 47 1.50 8.82 -45.42
C ASN A 47 2.21 9.10 -44.09
N ILE A 48 3.29 9.87 -44.15
CA ILE A 48 4.02 10.36 -42.99
C ILE A 48 3.19 11.46 -42.34
N VAL A 49 2.97 11.39 -41.03
CA VAL A 49 2.27 12.44 -40.27
C VAL A 49 3.24 13.34 -39.51
N ALA A 50 4.37 12.78 -39.08
CA ALA A 50 5.45 13.53 -38.45
C ALA A 50 6.79 12.85 -38.71
N VAL A 51 7.84 13.65 -38.85
CA VAL A 51 9.25 13.22 -38.82
C VAL A 51 9.83 13.66 -37.48
N VAL A 52 10.48 12.76 -36.76
CA VAL A 52 11.07 12.96 -35.43
C VAL A 52 12.55 12.59 -35.50
N ASN A 53 13.41 13.60 -35.64
CA ASN A 53 14.80 13.45 -36.07
C ASN A 53 14.90 12.56 -37.33
N ASP A 54 15.47 11.35 -37.19
CA ASP A 54 15.67 10.39 -38.28
C ASP A 54 14.56 9.32 -38.39
N GLU A 55 13.58 9.32 -37.49
CA GLU A 55 12.48 8.35 -37.50
C GLU A 55 11.15 9.00 -37.90
N ILE A 56 10.29 8.26 -38.60
CA ILE A 56 8.97 8.73 -39.02
C ILE A 56 7.86 8.13 -38.16
N ILE A 57 6.79 8.90 -38.00
CA ILE A 57 5.48 8.44 -37.52
C ILE A 57 4.53 8.43 -38.70
N THR A 58 3.85 7.31 -38.89
CA THR A 58 2.98 7.10 -40.06
C THR A 58 1.51 7.22 -39.68
N ARG A 59 0.65 7.51 -40.67
CA ARG A 59 -0.79 7.60 -40.47
C ARG A 59 -1.37 6.29 -39.96
N GLN A 60 -0.87 5.16 -40.46
CA GLN A 60 -1.32 3.84 -40.04
C GLN A 60 -1.07 3.63 -38.54
N GLU A 61 0.15 3.92 -38.07
CA GLU A 61 0.55 3.78 -36.68
C GLU A 61 -0.30 4.63 -35.73
N LEU A 62 -0.53 5.90 -36.09
CA LEU A 62 -1.38 6.80 -35.32
C LEU A 62 -2.82 6.28 -35.22
N ASN A 63 -3.39 5.79 -36.34
CA ASN A 63 -4.74 5.24 -36.37
C ASN A 63 -4.87 3.95 -35.54
N GLU A 64 -3.88 3.05 -35.61
CA GLU A 64 -3.84 1.83 -34.81
C GLU A 64 -3.80 2.15 -33.31
N ARG A 65 -2.97 3.12 -32.91
CA ARG A 65 -2.86 3.56 -31.52
C ARG A 65 -4.16 4.24 -31.03
N MET A 66 -4.79 5.08 -31.87
CA MET A 66 -6.10 5.68 -31.56
C MET A 66 -7.18 4.62 -31.34
N ALA A 67 -7.28 3.64 -32.25
CA ALA A 67 -8.27 2.57 -32.15
C ALA A 67 -8.09 1.72 -30.88
N SER A 68 -6.85 1.53 -30.42
CA SER A 68 -6.56 0.86 -29.15
C SER A 68 -7.07 1.66 -27.95
N VAL A 69 -6.78 2.97 -27.91
CA VAL A 69 -7.22 3.86 -26.84
C VAL A 69 -8.75 3.97 -26.79
N GLU A 70 -9.41 4.16 -27.93
CA GLU A 70 -10.87 4.23 -28.01
C GLU A 70 -11.55 2.95 -27.52
N ARG A 71 -11.04 1.76 -27.92
CA ARG A 71 -11.58 0.48 -27.44
C ARG A 71 -11.48 0.36 -25.92
N ARG A 72 -10.38 0.80 -25.33
CA ARG A 72 -10.16 0.79 -23.88
C ARG A 72 -11.14 1.71 -23.15
N LEU A 73 -11.30 2.96 -23.61
CA LEU A 73 -12.22 3.93 -23.01
C LEU A 73 -13.68 3.47 -23.10
N LYS A 74 -14.08 2.90 -24.25
CA LYS A 74 -15.41 2.29 -24.42
C LYS A 74 -15.63 1.11 -23.46
N ALA A 75 -14.65 0.22 -23.31
CA ALA A 75 -14.73 -0.90 -22.40
C ALA A 75 -14.83 -0.49 -20.91
N GLN A 76 -14.28 0.68 -20.56
CA GLN A 76 -14.37 1.27 -19.21
C GLN A 76 -15.62 2.11 -18.99
N GLY A 77 -16.49 2.28 -20.00
CA GLY A 77 -17.67 3.13 -19.91
C GLY A 77 -17.37 4.64 -19.79
N THR A 78 -16.17 5.06 -20.20
CA THR A 78 -15.74 6.46 -20.15
C THR A 78 -16.15 7.17 -21.45
N ALA A 79 -16.66 8.40 -21.34
CA ALA A 79 -16.99 9.22 -22.50
C ALA A 79 -15.74 9.50 -23.34
N LEU A 80 -15.86 9.38 -24.66
CA LEU A 80 -14.75 9.64 -25.57
C LEU A 80 -14.56 11.16 -25.73
N PRO A 81 -13.32 11.66 -25.62
CA PRO A 81 -12.98 13.03 -26.01
C PRO A 81 -13.28 13.30 -27.48
N ASP A 82 -13.21 14.58 -27.87
CA ASP A 82 -13.22 14.93 -29.30
C ASP A 82 -12.08 14.21 -30.04
N ARG A 83 -12.40 13.68 -31.21
CA ARG A 83 -11.46 12.84 -31.96
C ARG A 83 -10.23 13.62 -32.43
N ALA A 84 -10.38 14.89 -32.80
CA ALA A 84 -9.26 15.71 -33.24
C ALA A 84 -8.32 16.04 -32.08
N ASP A 85 -8.87 16.34 -30.90
CA ASP A 85 -8.10 16.56 -29.69
C ASP A 85 -7.35 15.29 -29.27
N LEU A 86 -8.02 14.13 -29.28
CA LEU A 86 -7.41 12.85 -28.98
C LEU A 86 -6.28 12.51 -29.96
N GLN A 87 -6.50 12.76 -31.26
CA GLN A 87 -5.47 12.53 -32.28
C GLN A 87 -4.24 13.41 -32.04
N LYS A 88 -4.43 14.70 -31.74
CA LYS A 88 -3.33 15.63 -31.45
C LYS A 88 -2.54 15.20 -30.23
N GLN A 89 -3.22 14.85 -29.14
CA GLN A 89 -2.60 14.39 -27.90
C GLN A 89 -1.81 13.09 -28.12
N LEU A 90 -2.36 12.16 -28.90
CA LEU A 90 -1.71 10.88 -29.16
C LEU A 90 -0.49 11.03 -30.08
N LEU A 91 -0.59 11.86 -31.12
CA LEU A 91 0.54 12.17 -31.99
C LEU A 91 1.68 12.80 -31.17
N GLU A 92 1.37 13.76 -30.31
CA GLU A 92 2.36 14.38 -29.43
C GLU A 92 3.02 13.36 -28.50
N ARG A 93 2.22 12.44 -27.94
CA ARG A 93 2.73 11.34 -27.12
C ARG A 93 3.66 10.42 -27.92
N MET A 94 3.30 10.08 -29.16
CA MET A 94 4.12 9.25 -30.04
C MET A 94 5.45 9.91 -30.37
N ILE A 95 5.46 11.22 -30.62
CA ILE A 95 6.68 12.00 -30.86
C ILE A 95 7.63 11.91 -29.66
N ILE A 96 7.11 12.13 -28.45
CA ILE A 96 7.88 12.04 -27.21
C ILE A 96 8.38 10.62 -26.94
N ASP A 97 7.56 9.59 -27.19
CA ASP A 97 7.97 8.19 -27.07
C ASP A 97 9.14 7.88 -28.05
N ARG A 98 9.04 8.34 -29.31
CA ARG A 98 10.08 8.21 -30.34
C ARG A 98 11.39 8.87 -29.92
N ALA A 99 11.31 10.11 -29.42
CA ALA A 99 12.47 10.87 -28.93
C ALA A 99 13.19 10.16 -27.77
N GLN A 100 12.45 9.60 -26.81
CA GLN A 100 13.03 8.85 -25.68
C GLN A 100 13.76 7.58 -26.16
N LEU A 101 13.16 6.84 -27.08
CA LEU A 101 13.77 5.62 -27.63
C LEU A 101 15.06 5.93 -28.40
N GLN A 102 15.08 7.02 -29.17
CA GLN A 102 16.28 7.47 -29.86
C GLN A 102 17.37 7.87 -28.86
N LEU A 103 17.03 8.67 -27.84
CA LEU A 103 17.97 9.04 -26.78
C LEU A 103 18.55 7.82 -26.06
N ALA A 104 17.73 6.81 -25.80
CA ALA A 104 18.20 5.56 -25.20
C ALA A 104 19.22 4.85 -26.11
N LYS A 105 18.93 4.73 -27.41
CA LYS A 105 19.84 4.14 -28.41
C LYS A 105 21.16 4.93 -28.53
N GLU A 106 21.09 6.26 -28.57
CA GLU A 106 22.26 7.16 -28.62
C GLU A 106 23.16 6.99 -27.38
N ASN A 107 22.56 6.79 -26.21
CA ASN A 107 23.28 6.49 -24.97
C ASN A 107 23.79 5.05 -24.87
N GLY A 108 23.73 4.29 -25.97
CA GLY A 108 24.20 2.90 -26.05
C GLY A 108 23.33 1.91 -25.28
N MET A 109 22.10 2.28 -24.88
CA MET A 109 21.19 1.36 -24.22
C MET A 109 20.68 0.34 -25.22
N ARG A 110 20.74 -0.94 -24.84
CA ARG A 110 20.23 -2.06 -25.62
C ARG A 110 19.55 -3.04 -24.69
N VAL A 111 18.55 -3.73 -25.22
CA VAL A 111 17.88 -4.85 -24.56
C VAL A 111 18.14 -6.08 -25.42
N ASP A 112 19.00 -6.96 -24.93
CA ASP A 112 19.26 -8.23 -25.59
C ASP A 112 18.07 -9.18 -25.48
N ASP A 113 18.01 -10.17 -26.38
CA ASP A 113 16.89 -11.09 -26.45
C ASP A 113 16.77 -12.00 -25.22
N VAL A 114 17.89 -12.31 -24.57
CA VAL A 114 17.91 -13.15 -23.36
C VAL A 114 17.18 -12.44 -22.21
N MET A 115 17.44 -11.15 -22.04
CA MET A 115 16.78 -10.31 -21.06
C MET A 115 15.30 -10.11 -21.38
N LEU A 116 14.98 -9.93 -22.66
CA LEU A 116 13.60 -9.80 -23.13
C LEU A 116 12.81 -11.07 -22.83
N ASP A 117 13.36 -12.24 -23.15
CA ASP A 117 12.75 -13.55 -22.88
C ASP A 117 12.49 -13.78 -21.40
N ARG A 118 13.45 -13.46 -20.54
CA ARG A 118 13.27 -13.54 -19.08
C ARG A 118 12.16 -12.62 -18.60
N THR A 119 12.01 -11.44 -19.20
CA THR A 119 10.95 -10.49 -18.83
C THR A 119 9.58 -11.01 -19.26
N LEU A 120 9.46 -11.54 -20.47
CA LEU A 120 8.24 -12.16 -20.97
C LEU A 120 7.85 -13.41 -20.16
N GLN A 121 8.82 -14.21 -19.75
CA GLN A 121 8.58 -15.35 -18.86
C GLN A 121 8.01 -14.90 -17.51
N ARG A 122 8.60 -13.89 -16.87
CA ARG A 122 8.06 -13.33 -15.60
C ARG A 122 6.65 -12.77 -15.78
N MET A 123 6.37 -12.13 -16.91
CA MET A 123 5.02 -11.64 -17.23
C MET A 123 4.02 -12.80 -17.37
N ALA A 124 4.40 -13.90 -18.04
CA ALA A 124 3.57 -15.10 -18.14
C ALA A 124 3.30 -15.71 -16.75
N GLU A 125 4.34 -15.85 -15.91
CA GLU A 125 4.25 -16.37 -14.54
C GLU A 125 3.36 -15.49 -13.64
N GLN A 126 3.45 -14.16 -13.76
CA GLN A 126 2.58 -13.22 -13.05
C GLN A 126 1.10 -13.37 -13.45
N ASN A 127 0.84 -13.74 -14.70
CA ASN A 127 -0.49 -14.07 -15.20
C ASN A 127 -0.89 -15.53 -14.93
N LYS A 128 -0.03 -16.31 -14.25
CA LYS A 128 -0.22 -17.73 -13.95
C LYS A 128 -0.38 -18.61 -15.20
N MET A 129 0.34 -18.25 -16.26
CA MET A 129 0.32 -18.95 -17.55
C MET A 129 1.73 -19.42 -17.89
N SER A 130 1.84 -20.51 -18.66
CA SER A 130 3.09 -20.82 -19.34
C SER A 130 3.38 -19.79 -20.45
N LEU A 131 4.65 -19.69 -20.88
CA LEU A 131 5.02 -18.76 -21.95
C LEU A 131 4.29 -19.07 -23.27
N GLN A 132 4.01 -20.35 -23.56
CA GLN A 132 3.27 -20.75 -24.76
C GLN A 132 1.80 -20.36 -24.67
N GLU A 133 1.14 -20.56 -23.53
CA GLU A 133 -0.24 -20.13 -23.32
C GLU A 133 -0.36 -18.61 -23.38
N PHE A 134 0.60 -17.89 -22.80
CA PHE A 134 0.68 -16.44 -22.85
C PHE A 134 0.81 -15.93 -24.29
N ARG A 135 1.71 -16.53 -25.10
CA ARG A 135 1.81 -16.24 -26.53
C ARG A 135 0.47 -16.41 -27.24
N ASN A 136 -0.16 -17.58 -27.07
CA ASN A 136 -1.43 -17.89 -27.73
C ASN A 136 -2.53 -16.90 -27.34
N GLN A 137 -2.52 -16.41 -26.11
CA GLN A 137 -3.46 -15.40 -25.63
C GLN A 137 -3.27 -14.06 -26.33
N ILE A 138 -2.03 -13.56 -26.41
CA ILE A 138 -1.72 -12.30 -27.11
C ILE A 138 -2.15 -12.35 -28.58
N GLU A 139 -1.91 -13.48 -29.26
CA GLU A 139 -2.32 -13.67 -30.65
C GLU A 139 -3.85 -13.71 -30.83
N ARG A 140 -4.58 -14.28 -29.86
CA ARG A 140 -6.06 -14.25 -29.84
C ARG A 140 -6.62 -12.85 -29.65
N GLU A 141 -5.90 -11.98 -28.93
CA GLU A 141 -6.28 -10.59 -28.71
C GLU A 141 -6.02 -9.69 -29.93
N GLY A 142 -5.43 -10.27 -31.00
CA GLY A 142 -5.25 -9.62 -32.29
C GLY A 142 -3.89 -8.94 -32.49
N THR A 143 -2.93 -9.17 -31.59
CA THR A 143 -1.56 -8.65 -31.70
C THR A 143 -0.60 -9.80 -31.97
N SER A 144 0.28 -9.68 -32.96
CA SER A 144 1.28 -10.73 -33.20
C SER A 144 2.28 -10.79 -32.05
N TYR A 145 2.69 -11.99 -31.66
CA TYR A 145 3.67 -12.15 -30.58
C TYR A 145 4.99 -11.42 -30.88
N ALA A 146 5.42 -11.40 -32.15
CA ALA A 146 6.60 -10.65 -32.58
C ALA A 146 6.45 -9.15 -32.32
N ARG A 147 5.31 -8.53 -32.67
CA ARG A 147 5.06 -7.11 -32.40
C ARG A 147 5.05 -6.84 -30.90
N PHE A 148 4.36 -7.69 -30.13
CA PHE A 148 4.32 -7.56 -28.67
C PHE A 148 5.71 -7.63 -28.04
N ARG A 149 6.60 -8.52 -28.52
CA ARG A 149 8.00 -8.57 -28.06
C ARG A 149 8.73 -7.26 -28.27
N GLU A 150 8.55 -6.63 -29.43
CA GLU A 150 9.15 -5.33 -29.74
C GLU A 150 8.59 -4.23 -28.84
N GLU A 151 7.27 -4.20 -28.60
CA GLU A 151 6.64 -3.26 -27.66
C GLU A 151 7.24 -3.39 -26.25
N ILE A 152 7.41 -4.62 -25.75
CA ILE A 152 8.04 -4.85 -24.44
C ILE A 152 9.52 -4.43 -24.45
N ARG A 153 10.23 -4.61 -25.57
CA ARG A 153 11.62 -4.14 -25.70
C ARG A 153 11.69 -2.62 -25.56
N ASP A 154 10.82 -1.91 -26.27
CA ASP A 154 10.71 -0.46 -26.23
C ASP A 154 10.31 0.03 -24.83
N ASP A 155 9.35 -0.65 -24.17
CA ASP A 155 8.95 -0.34 -22.79
C ASP A 155 10.12 -0.47 -21.80
N ILE A 156 10.90 -1.56 -21.90
CA ILE A 156 12.11 -1.74 -21.07
C ILE A 156 13.11 -0.62 -21.35
N MET A 157 13.28 -0.25 -22.61
CA MET A 157 14.23 0.79 -23.01
C MET A 157 13.79 2.18 -22.51
N MET A 158 12.49 2.51 -22.61
CA MET A 158 11.88 3.72 -22.05
C MET A 158 12.00 3.79 -20.52
N GLN A 159 11.79 2.66 -19.83
CA GLN A 159 11.96 2.62 -18.38
C GLN A 159 13.42 2.88 -18.00
N ARG A 160 14.38 2.23 -18.67
CA ARG A 160 15.81 2.38 -18.37
C ARG A 160 16.32 3.80 -18.57
N ILE A 161 15.90 4.45 -19.66
CA ILE A 161 16.33 5.83 -19.91
C ILE A 161 15.73 6.77 -18.87
N ARG A 162 14.49 6.54 -18.44
CA ARG A 162 13.89 7.30 -17.33
C ARG A 162 14.62 7.06 -16.01
N ASP A 163 14.88 5.80 -15.66
CA ASP A 163 15.59 5.46 -14.43
C ASP A 163 16.96 6.17 -14.37
N ARG A 164 17.65 6.25 -15.51
CA ARG A 164 18.94 6.94 -15.62
C ARG A 164 18.81 8.46 -15.60
N GLU A 165 17.95 9.02 -16.44
CA GLU A 165 17.89 10.48 -16.65
C GLU A 165 17.12 11.21 -15.57
N VAL A 166 16.19 10.53 -14.89
CA VAL A 166 15.31 11.08 -13.87
C VAL A 166 15.62 10.44 -12.53
N ASP A 167 15.26 9.17 -12.33
CA ASP A 167 15.20 8.57 -10.99
C ASP A 167 16.55 8.53 -10.26
N SER A 168 17.63 8.23 -11.00
CA SER A 168 18.99 8.14 -10.43
C SER A 168 19.55 9.49 -9.96
N LYS A 169 19.01 10.60 -10.47
CA LYS A 169 19.42 11.97 -10.10
C LYS A 169 18.62 12.50 -8.90
N ILE A 170 17.57 11.79 -8.46
CA ILE A 170 16.74 12.21 -7.34
C ILE A 170 17.43 11.90 -6.02
N ILE A 171 17.71 12.96 -5.27
CA ILE A 171 18.25 12.87 -3.91
C ILE A 171 17.19 13.41 -2.95
N ILE A 172 16.87 12.61 -1.93
CA ILE A 172 16.00 13.01 -0.81
C ILE A 172 16.90 13.22 0.40
N THR A 173 16.94 14.45 0.89
CA THR A 173 17.72 14.82 2.07
C THR A 173 16.93 14.55 3.35
N GLU A 174 17.64 14.35 4.46
CA GLU A 174 16.98 14.17 5.77
C GLU A 174 16.14 15.39 6.17
N SER A 175 16.58 16.60 5.82
CA SER A 175 15.84 17.85 6.09
C SER A 175 14.49 17.88 5.38
N GLU A 176 14.38 17.30 4.18
CA GLU A 176 13.12 17.24 3.44
C GLU A 176 12.16 16.23 4.06
N VAL A 177 12.69 15.10 4.53
CA VAL A 177 11.91 14.10 5.27
C VAL A 177 11.38 14.71 6.57
N ASP A 178 12.23 15.44 7.30
CA ASP A 178 11.85 16.11 8.54
C ASP A 178 10.78 17.17 8.30
N SER A 179 10.96 17.98 7.25
CA SER A 179 9.98 19.03 6.87
C SER A 179 8.65 18.43 6.45
N TYR A 180 8.66 17.35 5.68
CA TYR A 180 7.44 16.64 5.27
C TYR A 180 6.70 16.05 6.48
N LEU A 181 7.41 15.35 7.37
CA LEU A 181 6.82 14.76 8.57
C LEU A 181 6.29 15.85 9.52
N ALA A 182 7.00 16.97 9.65
CA ALA A 182 6.54 18.11 10.43
C ALA A 182 5.27 18.75 9.83
N ALA A 183 5.21 18.90 8.51
CA ALA A 183 4.03 19.41 7.81
C ALA A 183 2.83 18.44 7.94
N GLU A 184 3.06 17.13 7.80
CA GLU A 184 2.03 16.10 7.99
C GLU A 184 1.54 16.07 9.44
N ALA A 185 2.46 16.16 10.40
CA ALA A 185 2.14 16.25 11.82
C ALA A 185 1.36 17.53 12.13
N SER A 186 1.71 18.67 11.54
CA SER A 186 0.99 19.94 11.71
C SER A 186 -0.41 19.88 11.09
N ALA A 187 -0.54 19.34 9.87
CA ALA A 187 -1.83 19.12 9.20
C ALA A 187 -2.74 18.18 10.00
N LYS A 188 -2.16 17.25 10.77
CA LYS A 188 -2.87 16.37 11.70
C LYS A 188 -3.07 16.99 13.09
N ALA A 189 -2.18 17.85 13.56
CA ALA A 189 -2.26 18.52 14.87
C ALA A 189 -3.41 19.54 14.92
N GLY A 190 -3.86 20.04 13.76
CA GLY A 190 -5.11 20.78 13.63
C GLY A 190 -6.37 19.92 13.80
N LYS A 191 -6.24 18.58 13.76
CA LYS A 191 -7.35 17.64 13.89
C LYS A 191 -7.41 17.08 15.31
N GLN A 192 -8.47 17.43 16.02
CA GLN A 192 -8.73 16.95 17.37
C GLN A 192 -9.69 15.77 17.29
N GLU A 193 -9.43 14.71 18.05
CA GLU A 193 -10.42 13.68 18.32
C GLU A 193 -11.07 13.92 19.68
N VAL A 194 -12.39 13.76 19.73
CA VAL A 194 -13.17 13.81 20.97
C VAL A 194 -13.91 12.49 21.15
N ASN A 195 -13.92 11.99 22.39
CA ASN A 195 -14.71 10.85 22.80
C ASN A 195 -16.02 11.36 23.40
N LEU A 196 -17.15 10.94 22.86
CA LEU A 196 -18.45 11.47 23.22
C LEU A 196 -19.44 10.38 23.62
N SER A 197 -20.33 10.75 24.53
CA SER A 197 -21.59 10.04 24.77
C SER A 197 -22.76 10.99 24.49
N HIS A 198 -23.91 10.44 24.09
CA HIS A 198 -25.05 11.21 23.59
C HIS A 198 -26.38 10.64 24.08
N ILE A 199 -27.26 11.55 24.55
CA ILE A 199 -28.66 11.30 24.83
C ILE A 199 -29.49 12.12 23.85
N LEU A 200 -30.40 11.46 23.13
CA LEU A 200 -31.36 12.07 22.22
C LEU A 200 -32.77 11.91 22.80
N VAL A 201 -33.50 13.00 22.99
CA VAL A 201 -34.94 12.96 23.18
C VAL A 201 -35.59 13.36 21.87
N ARG A 202 -36.11 12.38 21.12
CA ARG A 202 -36.60 12.57 19.76
C ARG A 202 -37.90 13.36 19.73
N ILE A 203 -38.00 14.29 18.77
CA ILE A 203 -39.24 15.00 18.46
C ILE A 203 -39.82 14.39 17.16
N PRO A 204 -41.08 13.94 17.14
CA PRO A 204 -41.74 13.51 15.91
C PRO A 204 -41.84 14.64 14.87
N GLU A 205 -41.77 14.31 13.57
CA GLU A 205 -41.76 15.30 12.47
C GLU A 205 -42.99 16.21 12.44
N ASN A 206 -44.14 15.76 12.98
CA ASN A 206 -45.40 16.51 13.07
C ASN A 206 -45.81 16.82 14.51
N ALA A 207 -44.84 17.02 15.41
CA ALA A 207 -45.13 17.23 16.83
C ALA A 207 -45.89 18.54 17.08
N THR A 208 -46.97 18.49 17.86
CA THR A 208 -47.67 19.68 18.36
C THR A 208 -46.81 20.45 19.36
N ALA A 209 -47.13 21.73 19.61
CA ALA A 209 -46.43 22.53 20.62
C ALA A 209 -46.42 21.87 22.00
N GLU A 210 -47.52 21.20 22.37
CA GLU A 210 -47.64 20.44 23.62
C GLU A 210 -46.70 19.22 23.64
N GLN A 211 -46.60 18.48 22.53
CA GLN A 211 -45.68 17.36 22.42
C GLN A 211 -44.21 17.80 22.48
N ILE A 212 -43.88 18.94 21.85
CA ILE A 212 -42.54 19.53 21.94
C ILE A 212 -42.24 19.95 23.38
N ALA A 213 -43.19 20.57 24.09
CA ALA A 213 -43.04 20.94 25.49
C ALA A 213 -42.81 19.71 26.39
N LEU A 214 -43.56 18.63 26.18
CA LEU A 214 -43.37 17.37 26.92
C LEU A 214 -41.97 16.77 26.68
N ARG A 215 -41.50 16.75 25.44
CA ARG A 215 -40.16 16.27 25.09
C ARG A 215 -39.07 17.16 25.68
N ARG A 216 -39.30 18.47 25.76
CA ARG A 216 -38.39 19.40 26.43
C ARG A 216 -38.31 19.11 27.92
N ASN A 217 -39.45 18.98 28.60
CA ASN A 217 -39.49 18.67 30.03
C ASN A 217 -38.75 17.36 30.34
N ARG A 218 -38.86 16.36 29.47
CA ARG A 218 -38.09 15.11 29.57
C ARG A 218 -36.58 15.33 29.46
N ALA A 219 -36.13 16.17 28.53
CA ALA A 219 -34.71 16.52 28.40
C ALA A 219 -34.21 17.33 29.62
N GLU A 220 -35.03 18.23 30.14
CA GLU A 220 -34.75 19.00 31.36
C GLU A 220 -34.62 18.10 32.59
N GLU A 221 -35.49 17.09 32.73
CA GLU A 221 -35.39 16.07 33.77
C GLU A 221 -34.04 15.34 33.72
N VAL A 222 -33.57 14.96 32.53
CA VAL A 222 -32.26 14.32 32.35
C VAL A 222 -31.13 15.24 32.80
N VAL A 223 -31.15 16.51 32.40
CA VAL A 223 -30.13 17.50 32.82
C VAL A 223 -30.13 17.68 34.35
N GLN A 224 -31.30 17.76 34.98
CA GLN A 224 -31.39 17.88 36.44
C GLN A 224 -30.81 16.65 37.15
N LYS A 225 -31.10 15.44 36.66
CA LYS A 225 -30.54 14.20 37.21
C LYS A 225 -29.03 14.10 37.02
N LEU A 226 -28.51 14.58 35.88
CA LEU A 226 -27.07 14.66 35.65
C LEU A 226 -26.40 15.66 36.60
N ARG A 227 -27.01 16.83 36.83
CA ARG A 227 -26.52 17.84 37.78
C ARG A 227 -26.51 17.35 39.23
N SER A 228 -27.45 16.50 39.61
CA SER A 228 -27.46 15.85 40.93
C SER A 228 -26.47 14.68 41.06
N GLY A 229 -25.59 14.45 40.09
CA GLY A 229 -24.57 13.39 40.12
C GLY A 229 -25.03 12.05 39.53
N GLY A 230 -26.11 12.02 38.75
CA GLY A 230 -26.58 10.82 38.07
C GLY A 230 -25.60 10.30 37.02
N ASP A 231 -25.54 8.98 36.85
CA ASP A 231 -24.68 8.35 35.85
C ASP A 231 -25.24 8.54 34.43
N PHE A 232 -24.39 9.07 33.54
CA PHE A 232 -24.79 9.41 32.17
C PHE A 232 -25.18 8.17 31.36
N ALA A 233 -24.47 7.06 31.50
CA ALA A 233 -24.75 5.84 30.75
C ALA A 233 -26.11 5.25 31.15
N LYS A 234 -26.42 5.20 32.45
CA LYS A 234 -27.74 4.75 32.95
C LYS A 234 -28.88 5.64 32.47
N LEU A 235 -28.67 6.96 32.46
CA LEU A 235 -29.67 7.91 31.96
C LEU A 235 -29.84 7.78 30.44
N ALA A 236 -28.76 7.53 29.69
CA ALA A 236 -28.85 7.27 28.26
C ALA A 236 -29.67 6.02 27.94
N VAL A 237 -29.47 4.91 28.67
CA VAL A 237 -30.27 3.68 28.52
C VAL A 237 -31.76 3.94 28.80
N THR A 238 -32.07 4.81 29.75
CA THR A 238 -33.44 5.05 30.21
C THR A 238 -34.19 6.10 29.38
N TYR A 239 -33.49 7.14 28.93
CA TYR A 239 -34.10 8.35 28.37
C TYR A 239 -33.76 8.60 26.90
N SER A 240 -32.72 7.97 26.35
CA SER A 240 -32.30 8.23 24.96
C SER A 240 -33.10 7.42 23.94
N ASP A 241 -33.55 8.09 22.89
CA ASP A 241 -34.20 7.57 21.70
C ASP A 241 -33.18 7.33 20.54
N SER A 242 -31.86 7.38 20.84
CA SER A 242 -30.77 7.13 19.89
C SER A 242 -30.43 5.64 19.78
N GLY A 243 -29.85 5.20 18.65
CA GLY A 243 -29.41 3.80 18.47
C GLY A 243 -28.37 3.32 19.50
N GLU A 244 -27.54 4.22 20.05
CA GLU A 244 -26.53 3.88 21.05
C GLU A 244 -27.06 3.90 22.50
N ALA A 245 -28.38 4.09 22.71
CA ALA A 245 -28.98 4.21 24.05
C ALA A 245 -28.64 3.01 24.96
N LEU A 246 -28.77 1.78 24.44
CA LEU A 246 -28.49 0.55 25.19
C LEU A 246 -27.00 0.35 25.51
N LYS A 247 -26.11 1.08 24.85
CA LYS A 247 -24.67 1.11 25.14
C LYS A 247 -24.27 2.35 25.95
N GLY A 248 -25.18 2.87 26.77
CA GLY A 248 -24.91 4.06 27.57
C GLY A 248 -24.76 5.35 26.75
N GLY A 249 -25.24 5.36 25.51
CA GLY A 249 -25.13 6.50 24.60
C GLY A 249 -23.73 6.70 24.02
N GLU A 250 -22.82 5.73 24.10
CA GLU A 250 -21.44 5.87 23.64
C GLU A 250 -21.34 6.01 22.11
N ILE A 251 -20.76 7.13 21.65
CA ILE A 251 -20.41 7.37 20.24
C ILE A 251 -18.96 6.94 19.96
N GLY A 252 -18.09 7.06 20.97
CA GLY A 252 -16.67 6.78 20.88
C GLY A 252 -15.85 7.96 20.35
N TRP A 253 -14.59 7.70 20.02
CA TRP A 253 -13.66 8.69 19.46
C TRP A 253 -14.05 9.09 18.03
N ARG A 254 -14.18 10.40 17.78
CA ARG A 254 -14.47 10.99 16.47
C ARG A 254 -13.61 12.21 16.23
N GLU A 255 -13.17 12.41 15.00
CA GLU A 255 -12.56 13.65 14.54
C GLU A 255 -13.58 14.80 14.66
N GLN A 256 -13.15 15.93 15.21
CA GLN A 256 -14.02 17.08 15.50
C GLN A 256 -14.65 17.69 14.24
N ASP A 257 -14.00 17.57 13.09
CA ASP A 257 -14.49 18.01 11.76
C ASP A 257 -15.63 17.13 11.22
N ARG A 258 -15.78 15.89 11.72
CA ARG A 258 -16.89 14.98 11.38
C ARG A 258 -18.10 15.14 12.30
N ILE A 259 -18.02 16.05 13.27
CA ILE A 259 -19.11 16.32 14.20
C ILE A 259 -19.95 17.48 13.65
N PRO A 260 -21.28 17.37 13.59
CA PRO A 260 -22.15 18.48 13.22
C PRO A 260 -21.85 19.75 14.00
N GLN A 261 -21.78 20.90 13.31
CA GLN A 261 -21.36 22.18 13.90
C GLN A 261 -22.14 22.56 15.17
N LEU A 262 -23.44 22.27 15.19
CA LEU A 262 -24.32 22.54 16.34
C LEU A 262 -23.88 21.83 17.64
N PHE A 263 -23.14 20.72 17.53
CA PHE A 263 -22.55 20.02 18.66
C PHE A 263 -21.14 20.50 18.98
N VAL A 264 -20.36 20.91 17.98
CA VAL A 264 -19.01 21.44 18.16
C VAL A 264 -19.00 22.64 19.09
N ASP A 265 -19.94 23.57 18.91
CA ASP A 265 -20.04 24.78 19.73
C ASP A 265 -20.35 24.47 21.21
N ALA A 266 -21.12 23.41 21.46
CA ALA A 266 -21.41 22.93 22.80
C ALA A 266 -20.19 22.23 23.41
N ILE A 267 -19.54 21.33 22.67
CA ILE A 267 -18.37 20.56 23.12
C ILE A 267 -17.18 21.48 23.42
N ASN A 268 -16.96 22.54 22.64
CA ASN A 268 -15.86 23.48 22.85
C ASN A 268 -15.94 24.23 24.19
N LYS A 269 -17.12 24.29 24.81
CA LYS A 269 -17.35 24.92 26.12
C LYS A 269 -17.20 23.94 27.28
N LEU A 270 -17.09 22.64 27.00
CA LEU A 270 -17.03 21.58 28.01
C LEU A 270 -15.59 21.19 28.33
N LYS A 271 -15.36 20.88 29.60
CA LYS A 271 -14.17 20.14 30.03
C LYS A 271 -14.42 18.64 29.94
N VAL A 272 -13.34 17.87 29.90
CA VAL A 272 -13.42 16.41 29.93
C VAL A 272 -14.13 15.96 31.21
N GLY A 273 -15.14 15.11 31.06
CA GLY A 273 -16.03 14.64 32.11
C GLY A 273 -17.36 15.39 32.18
N GLU A 274 -17.44 16.61 31.63
CA GLU A 274 -18.65 17.45 31.67
C GLU A 274 -19.65 17.09 30.57
N PHE A 275 -20.90 17.51 30.77
CA PHE A 275 -21.99 17.34 29.82
C PHE A 275 -22.57 18.70 29.39
N SER A 276 -23.14 18.75 28.19
CA SER A 276 -23.73 19.96 27.61
C SER A 276 -25.07 20.30 28.24
N GLU A 277 -25.46 21.57 28.11
CA GLU A 277 -26.86 21.96 28.17
C GLU A 277 -27.67 21.31 27.03
N ILE A 278 -28.99 21.47 27.07
CA ILE A 278 -29.90 20.92 26.05
C ILE A 278 -29.66 21.65 24.72
N ILE A 279 -29.26 20.88 23.71
CA ILE A 279 -29.07 21.38 22.35
C ILE A 279 -30.32 21.01 21.53
N ARG A 280 -31.00 22.01 20.97
CA ARG A 280 -32.20 21.78 20.15
C ARG A 280 -31.81 21.62 18.68
N SER A 281 -32.32 20.57 18.04
CA SER A 281 -32.27 20.38 16.59
C SER A 281 -33.67 20.12 16.04
N PRO A 282 -33.84 20.02 14.71
CA PRO A 282 -35.11 19.61 14.10
C PRO A 282 -35.58 18.22 14.50
N ASN A 283 -34.67 17.29 14.85
CA ASN A 283 -35.02 15.89 15.14
C ASN A 283 -35.14 15.60 16.65
N GLY A 284 -34.85 16.56 17.52
CA GLY A 284 -34.94 16.36 18.96
C GLY A 284 -34.16 17.33 19.83
N PHE A 285 -34.06 16.95 21.09
CA PHE A 285 -33.20 17.56 22.09
C PHE A 285 -32.00 16.65 22.36
N HIS A 286 -30.80 17.21 22.35
CA HIS A 286 -29.55 16.47 22.48
C HIS A 286 -28.81 16.93 23.74
N ILE A 287 -28.24 15.96 24.44
CA ILE A 287 -27.34 16.20 25.57
C ILE A 287 -26.08 15.36 25.29
N LEU A 288 -24.92 16.02 25.30
CA LEU A 288 -23.63 15.37 25.01
C LEU A 288 -22.78 15.35 26.26
N LYS A 289 -21.97 14.31 26.43
CA LYS A 289 -20.90 14.25 27.44
C LYS A 289 -19.56 14.11 26.76
N LEU A 290 -18.60 14.95 27.15
CA LEU A 290 -17.23 14.88 26.67
C LEU A 290 -16.46 13.88 27.53
N ALA A 291 -16.31 12.65 27.07
CA ALA A 291 -15.58 11.60 27.79
C ALA A 291 -14.06 11.74 27.66
N GLY A 292 -13.57 12.36 26.60
CA GLY A 292 -12.13 12.55 26.38
C GLY A 292 -11.84 13.45 25.18
N LYS A 293 -10.64 14.01 25.16
CA LYS A 293 -10.14 14.86 24.07
C LYS A 293 -8.65 14.55 23.86
N ARG A 294 -8.24 14.25 22.63
CA ARG A 294 -6.84 13.97 22.27
C ARG A 294 -6.50 14.55 20.91
N ALA A 295 -5.22 14.81 20.65
CA ALA A 295 -4.77 15.09 19.30
C ALA A 295 -4.90 13.81 18.47
N ALA A 296 -5.33 13.90 17.21
CA ALA A 296 -5.40 12.73 16.33
C ALA A 296 -4.03 12.05 16.18
N SER A 297 -2.92 12.78 16.35
CA SER A 297 -1.55 12.25 16.40
C SER A 297 -1.32 11.24 17.55
N ASP A 298 -1.96 11.43 18.70
CA ASP A 298 -1.75 10.59 19.88
C ASP A 298 -2.48 9.23 19.76
N ALA A 299 -3.49 9.15 18.88
CA ALA A 299 -4.25 7.94 18.61
C ALA A 299 -3.43 6.85 17.90
N GLN A 300 -2.38 7.23 17.16
CA GLN A 300 -1.54 6.34 16.36
C GLN A 300 -0.15 6.07 16.93
N ASN A 301 0.21 6.72 18.05
CA ASN A 301 1.39 6.36 18.85
C ASN A 301 1.19 5.05 19.65
N GLY A 302 0.05 4.36 19.49
CA GLY A 302 -0.13 2.97 19.91
C GLY A 302 0.62 1.95 19.03
N ALA A 303 1.67 2.37 18.34
CA ALA A 303 2.57 1.46 17.65
C ALA A 303 3.35 0.66 18.71
N ALA A 304 3.29 -0.66 18.62
CA ALA A 304 3.97 -1.57 19.53
C ALA A 304 5.45 -1.16 19.68
N THR A 305 5.78 -0.54 20.81
CA THR A 305 7.15 -0.33 21.24
C THR A 305 7.76 -1.71 21.44
N VAL A 306 8.69 -2.11 20.58
CA VAL A 306 9.34 -3.41 20.72
C VAL A 306 10.54 -3.20 21.64
N GLN A 307 10.45 -3.77 22.85
CA GLN A 307 11.56 -3.79 23.78
C GLN A 307 12.58 -4.83 23.30
N GLN A 308 13.77 -4.36 22.96
CA GLN A 308 14.92 -5.23 22.70
C GLN A 308 15.73 -5.36 23.98
N THR A 309 16.22 -6.57 24.26
CA THR A 309 17.07 -6.83 25.42
C THR A 309 18.42 -7.33 24.93
N ARG A 310 19.52 -6.73 25.39
CA ARG A 310 20.86 -7.28 25.17
C ARG A 310 21.18 -8.27 26.26
N VAL A 311 21.47 -9.51 25.91
CA VAL A 311 21.72 -10.58 26.90
C VAL A 311 22.97 -11.40 26.60
N ARG A 312 23.43 -12.08 27.65
CA ARG A 312 24.38 -13.17 27.55
C ARG A 312 23.95 -14.35 28.42
N HIS A 313 24.41 -15.55 28.08
CA HIS A 313 24.07 -16.76 28.83
C HIS A 313 25.22 -17.77 28.94
N ILE A 314 25.12 -18.68 29.91
CA ILE A 314 25.94 -19.88 30.03
C ILE A 314 25.01 -21.09 29.92
N LEU A 315 25.19 -21.93 28.90
CA LEU A 315 24.42 -23.15 28.71
C LEU A 315 25.22 -24.36 29.20
N ILE A 316 24.64 -25.19 30.08
CA ILE A 316 25.21 -26.51 30.41
C ILE A 316 24.17 -27.59 30.09
N LYS A 317 24.58 -28.59 29.33
CA LYS A 317 23.73 -29.73 28.95
C LYS A 317 23.93 -30.87 29.95
N ALA A 318 22.83 -31.42 30.46
CA ALA A 318 22.88 -32.70 31.15
C ALA A 318 23.17 -33.83 30.15
N ASN A 319 23.88 -34.86 30.58
CA ASN A 319 24.16 -36.04 29.77
C ASN A 319 24.13 -37.29 30.68
N GLN A 320 24.44 -38.47 30.13
CA GLN A 320 24.40 -39.72 30.91
C GLN A 320 25.45 -39.78 32.04
N ILE A 321 26.43 -38.86 32.04
CA ILE A 321 27.51 -38.77 33.03
C ILE A 321 27.23 -37.66 34.06
N VAL A 322 26.58 -36.58 33.66
CA VAL A 322 26.27 -35.41 34.49
C VAL A 322 24.76 -35.23 34.56
N THR A 323 24.20 -35.50 35.73
CA THR A 323 22.77 -35.41 36.02
C THR A 323 22.26 -33.97 36.04
N GLU A 324 20.95 -33.77 35.86
CA GLU A 324 20.35 -32.43 35.95
C GLU A 324 20.60 -31.75 37.30
N ALA A 325 20.63 -32.52 38.39
CA ALA A 325 20.91 -32.01 39.73
C ALA A 325 22.33 -31.44 39.84
N GLU A 326 23.32 -32.15 39.28
CA GLU A 326 24.71 -31.69 39.25
C GLU A 326 24.88 -30.46 38.35
N VAL A 327 24.19 -30.41 37.21
CA VAL A 327 24.20 -29.23 36.33
C VAL A 327 23.62 -28.00 37.05
N ARG A 328 22.47 -28.15 37.73
CA ARG A 328 21.84 -27.07 38.50
C ARG A 328 22.77 -26.58 39.60
N GLN A 329 23.37 -27.50 40.37
CA GLN A 329 24.32 -27.15 41.43
C GLN A 329 25.53 -26.39 40.88
N LYS A 330 26.09 -26.85 39.75
CA LYS A 330 27.21 -26.19 39.09
C LYS A 330 26.86 -24.77 38.64
N LEU A 331 25.66 -24.54 38.09
CA LEU A 331 25.23 -23.19 37.69
C LEU A 331 25.03 -22.27 38.90
N VAL A 332 24.57 -22.79 40.04
CA VAL A 332 24.49 -22.03 41.31
C VAL A 332 25.89 -21.63 41.78
N GLU A 333 26.87 -22.53 41.72
CA GLU A 333 28.26 -22.21 42.07
C GLU A 333 28.88 -21.17 41.13
N LEU A 334 28.61 -21.27 39.82
CA LEU A 334 29.05 -20.28 38.85
C LEU A 334 28.43 -18.91 39.14
N LYS A 335 27.12 -18.86 39.42
CA LYS A 335 26.43 -17.63 39.82
C LYS A 335 27.10 -16.99 41.04
N GLN A 336 27.34 -17.75 42.11
CA GLN A 336 27.98 -17.25 43.33
C GLN A 336 29.39 -16.70 43.06
N LYS A 337 30.19 -17.35 42.22
CA LYS A 337 31.53 -16.86 41.83
C LYS A 337 31.46 -15.54 41.05
N ILE A 338 30.47 -15.41 40.18
CA ILE A 338 30.27 -14.18 39.39
C ILE A 338 29.77 -13.04 40.29
N GLU A 339 28.82 -13.30 41.17
CA GLU A 339 28.26 -12.31 42.10
C GLU A 339 29.27 -11.85 43.15
N SER A 340 30.10 -12.76 43.67
CA SER A 340 31.20 -12.43 44.57
C SER A 340 32.41 -11.78 43.88
N LYS A 341 32.36 -11.60 42.56
CA LYS A 341 33.44 -11.05 41.71
C LYS A 341 34.73 -11.88 41.74
N ALA A 342 34.66 -13.15 42.12
CA ALA A 342 35.79 -14.08 42.07
C ALA A 342 36.13 -14.52 40.63
N ALA A 343 35.17 -14.40 39.71
CA ALA A 343 35.35 -14.62 38.28
C ALA A 343 34.41 -13.73 37.46
N THR A 344 34.72 -13.49 36.18
CA THR A 344 33.79 -12.77 35.30
C THR A 344 32.80 -13.74 34.64
N PHE A 345 31.61 -13.23 34.30
CA PHE A 345 30.63 -14.03 33.54
C PHE A 345 31.21 -14.49 32.20
N GLU A 346 31.99 -13.64 31.53
CA GLU A 346 32.63 -13.94 30.25
C GLU A 346 33.59 -15.13 30.36
N ASP A 347 34.43 -15.17 31.40
CA ASP A 347 35.37 -16.27 31.62
C ASP A 347 34.63 -17.58 31.93
N MET A 348 33.59 -17.51 32.75
CA MET A 348 32.76 -18.68 33.06
C MET A 348 32.00 -19.16 31.80
N ALA A 349 31.53 -18.26 30.95
CA ALA A 349 30.88 -18.61 29.70
C ALA A 349 31.85 -19.28 28.72
N LYS A 350 33.05 -18.72 28.52
CA LYS A 350 34.10 -19.33 27.68
C LYS A 350 34.52 -20.71 28.17
N SER A 351 34.53 -20.93 29.49
CA SER A 351 35.02 -22.17 30.10
C SER A 351 33.96 -23.27 30.19
N PHE A 352 32.69 -22.91 30.37
CA PHE A 352 31.65 -23.88 30.74
C PHE A 352 30.42 -23.88 29.81
N SER A 353 30.22 -22.85 28.99
CA SER A 353 29.05 -22.80 28.11
C SER A 353 29.21 -23.78 26.94
N ALA A 354 28.19 -24.58 26.70
CA ALA A 354 28.06 -25.51 25.59
C ALA A 354 27.33 -24.89 24.37
N ASP A 355 27.03 -23.59 24.44
CA ASP A 355 26.44 -22.82 23.34
C ASP A 355 27.51 -22.20 22.43
N GLY A 356 27.18 -21.96 21.15
CA GLY A 356 28.10 -21.33 20.19
C GLY A 356 28.55 -19.91 20.59
N SER A 357 27.80 -19.24 21.46
CA SER A 357 28.16 -17.94 22.05
C SER A 357 29.30 -18.02 23.07
N ALA A 358 29.71 -19.22 23.53
CA ALA A 358 30.74 -19.40 24.55
C ALA A 358 32.03 -18.62 24.26
N ALA A 359 32.55 -18.71 23.04
CA ALA A 359 33.77 -18.03 22.62
C ALA A 359 33.68 -16.49 22.72
N LYS A 360 32.46 -15.94 22.67
CA LYS A 360 32.14 -14.51 22.80
C LYS A 360 31.64 -14.17 24.21
N GLY A 361 32.04 -14.93 25.23
CA GLY A 361 31.62 -14.67 26.60
C GLY A 361 30.12 -14.91 26.86
N GLY A 362 29.48 -15.71 26.02
CA GLY A 362 28.06 -16.03 26.11
C GLY A 362 27.14 -14.97 25.49
N GLU A 363 27.66 -13.96 24.78
CA GLU A 363 26.84 -12.89 24.20
C GLU A 363 25.93 -13.39 23.07
N LEU A 364 24.63 -13.12 23.20
CA LEU A 364 23.62 -13.37 22.17
C LEU A 364 23.27 -12.10 21.38
N GLY A 365 23.72 -10.92 21.84
CA GLY A 365 23.41 -9.64 21.23
C GLY A 365 22.04 -9.10 21.64
N TRP A 366 21.46 -8.24 20.81
CA TRP A 366 20.11 -7.70 20.98
C TRP A 366 19.08 -8.71 20.48
N ILE A 367 18.15 -9.09 21.36
CA ILE A 367 17.09 -10.05 21.04
C ILE A 367 15.71 -9.38 21.10
N TYR A 368 14.85 -9.81 20.18
CA TYR A 368 13.45 -9.42 20.06
C TYR A 368 12.53 -10.40 20.81
N PRO A 369 11.32 -9.97 21.23
CA PRO A 369 10.32 -10.89 21.76
C PRO A 369 10.04 -12.03 20.77
N GLY A 370 10.15 -13.29 21.23
CA GLY A 370 10.00 -14.48 20.40
C GLY A 370 11.29 -15.04 19.77
N ASP A 371 12.45 -14.36 19.89
CA ASP A 371 13.73 -14.89 19.38
C ASP A 371 14.29 -16.04 20.24
N THR A 372 13.80 -16.19 21.47
CA THR A 372 14.24 -17.23 22.42
C THR A 372 13.08 -18.13 22.83
N VAL A 373 13.40 -19.30 23.38
CA VAL A 373 12.38 -20.21 23.93
C VAL A 373 11.63 -19.60 25.12
N PRO A 374 10.35 -19.95 25.34
CA PRO A 374 9.51 -19.29 26.33
C PRO A 374 10.09 -19.27 27.75
N GLU A 375 10.75 -20.34 28.18
CA GLU A 375 11.34 -20.45 29.52
C GLU A 375 12.50 -19.46 29.70
N PHE A 376 13.33 -19.31 28.65
CA PHE A 376 14.44 -18.35 28.62
C PHE A 376 13.90 -16.92 28.63
N GLU A 377 12.91 -16.63 27.78
CA GLU A 377 12.31 -15.31 27.66
C GLU A 377 11.64 -14.86 28.97
N GLN A 378 10.86 -15.74 29.61
CA GLN A 378 10.21 -15.46 30.89
C GLN A 378 11.22 -15.16 32.01
N ALA A 379 12.32 -15.93 32.07
CA ALA A 379 13.36 -15.68 33.05
C ALA A 379 14.07 -14.36 32.77
N MET A 380 14.48 -14.10 31.52
CA MET A 380 15.10 -12.85 31.09
C MET A 380 14.24 -11.63 31.44
N ASN A 381 12.93 -11.69 31.16
CA ASN A 381 12.03 -10.55 31.35
C ASN A 381 11.88 -10.15 32.82
N LYS A 382 12.04 -11.10 33.75
CA LYS A 382 12.00 -10.86 35.21
C LYS A 382 13.27 -10.21 35.76
N LEU A 383 14.40 -10.31 35.06
CA LEU A 383 15.68 -9.76 35.52
C LEU A 383 15.77 -8.25 35.32
N LYS A 384 16.44 -7.58 36.25
CA LYS A 384 16.91 -6.20 36.08
C LYS A 384 18.17 -6.17 35.22
N VAL A 385 18.50 -4.98 34.73
CA VAL A 385 19.77 -4.76 34.02
C VAL A 385 20.94 -5.11 34.96
N ASN A 386 21.89 -5.89 34.43
CA ASN A 386 23.04 -6.53 35.09
C ASN A 386 22.72 -7.67 36.07
N GLU A 387 21.45 -8.01 36.29
CA GLU A 387 21.07 -9.12 37.17
C GLU A 387 21.26 -10.48 36.47
N ILE A 388 21.61 -11.49 37.27
CA ILE A 388 21.85 -12.87 36.83
C ILE A 388 20.70 -13.76 37.32
N SER A 389 20.11 -14.55 36.41
CA SER A 389 19.03 -15.48 36.75
C SER A 389 19.44 -16.57 37.71
N ASP A 390 18.46 -17.28 38.27
CA ASP A 390 18.69 -18.64 38.75
C ASP A 390 18.81 -19.61 37.55
N PRO A 391 19.26 -20.87 37.76
CA PRO A 391 19.34 -21.85 36.68
C PRO A 391 17.99 -22.09 36.00
N VAL A 392 17.90 -21.74 34.72
CA VAL A 392 16.69 -21.84 33.89
C VAL A 392 16.76 -23.10 33.04
N GLN A 393 15.77 -23.98 33.15
CA GLN A 393 15.67 -25.16 32.30
C GLN A 393 14.99 -24.80 30.98
N SER A 394 15.57 -25.26 29.87
CA SER A 394 14.98 -25.19 28.54
C SER A 394 15.18 -26.52 27.81
N PRO A 395 14.56 -26.71 26.62
CA PRO A 395 14.83 -27.89 25.78
C PRO A 395 16.30 -28.07 25.39
N PHE A 396 17.12 -27.02 25.47
CA PHE A 396 18.53 -27.04 25.12
C PHE A 396 19.47 -27.34 26.29
N GLY A 397 18.94 -27.45 27.51
CA GLY A 397 19.68 -27.68 28.75
C GLY A 397 19.40 -26.61 29.80
N PHE A 398 20.37 -26.35 30.67
CA PHE A 398 20.22 -25.37 31.75
C PHE A 398 21.03 -24.11 31.47
N HIS A 399 20.40 -22.96 31.71
CA HIS A 399 20.96 -21.65 31.40
C HIS A 399 21.14 -20.80 32.65
N LEU A 400 22.26 -20.09 32.73
CA LEU A 400 22.39 -18.89 33.56
C LEU A 400 22.33 -17.67 32.64
N ILE A 401 21.40 -16.74 32.88
CA ILE A 401 21.10 -15.62 31.98
C ILE A 401 21.50 -14.31 32.67
N GLN A 402 22.15 -13.41 31.94
CA GLN A 402 22.38 -12.04 32.40
C GLN A 402 21.87 -11.02 31.38
N VAL A 403 21.06 -10.07 31.85
CA VAL A 403 20.61 -8.92 31.05
C VAL A 403 21.68 -7.85 31.13
N LEU A 404 22.17 -7.38 29.99
CA LEU A 404 23.20 -6.34 29.91
C LEU A 404 22.59 -4.96 29.67
N GLU A 405 21.55 -4.89 28.84
CA GLU A 405 20.92 -3.64 28.44
C GLU A 405 19.48 -3.87 27.98
N ARG A 406 18.65 -2.84 28.04
CA ARG A 406 17.29 -2.82 27.48
C ARG A 406 17.09 -1.51 26.73
N LYS A 407 16.63 -1.58 25.48
CA LYS A 407 16.23 -0.41 24.71
C LYS A 407 14.83 -0.60 24.16
N THR A 408 14.09 0.50 24.08
CA THR A 408 12.76 0.54 23.48
C THR A 408 12.87 1.30 22.17
N GLU A 409 12.82 0.56 21.06
CA GLU A 409 12.97 1.16 19.73
C GLU A 409 11.58 1.36 19.12
N ASP A 410 11.26 2.61 18.84
CA ASP A 410 10.01 2.98 18.19
C ASP A 410 10.14 2.76 16.68
N GLN A 411 9.95 1.51 16.25
CA GLN A 411 9.92 1.16 14.82
C GLN A 411 8.83 1.91 14.03
N SER A 412 7.91 2.63 14.69
CA SER A 412 6.94 3.47 13.98
C SER A 412 7.61 4.65 13.29
N LYS A 413 8.64 5.24 13.90
CA LYS A 413 9.33 6.42 13.34
C LYS A 413 10.15 6.05 12.11
N ASP A 414 10.90 4.95 12.15
CA ASP A 414 11.68 4.51 10.99
C ASP A 414 10.76 4.13 9.81
N ARG A 415 9.65 3.44 10.09
CA ARG A 415 8.63 3.16 9.07
C ARG A 415 8.01 4.44 8.51
N GLN A 416 7.67 5.41 9.37
CA GLN A 416 7.15 6.72 8.93
C GLN A 416 8.16 7.46 8.06
N ARG A 417 9.45 7.48 8.44
CA ARG A 417 10.52 8.10 7.64
C ARG A 417 10.71 7.41 6.30
N MET A 418 10.70 6.07 6.26
CA MET A 418 10.78 5.34 4.99
C MET A 418 9.58 5.62 4.08
N ALA A 419 8.36 5.64 4.63
CA ALA A 419 7.16 5.99 3.88
C ALA A 419 7.22 7.44 3.36
N ALA A 420 7.64 8.39 4.19
CA ALA A 420 7.85 9.78 3.80
C ALA A 420 8.89 9.92 2.67
N ARG A 421 10.03 9.22 2.77
CA ARG A 421 11.05 9.20 1.71
C ARG A 421 10.48 8.67 0.39
N GLN A 422 9.64 7.64 0.43
CA GLN A 422 9.05 7.08 -0.78
C GLN A 422 8.09 8.08 -1.44
N VAL A 423 7.21 8.70 -0.66
CA VAL A 423 6.28 9.73 -1.17
C VAL A 423 7.03 10.93 -1.75
N LEU A 424 8.09 11.40 -1.08
CA LEU A 424 8.91 12.51 -1.56
C LEU A 424 9.67 12.15 -2.84
N ARG A 425 10.18 10.92 -2.93
CA ARG A 425 10.84 10.41 -4.14
C ARG A 425 9.87 10.36 -5.30
N GLU A 426 8.68 9.80 -5.11
CA GLU A 426 7.64 9.72 -6.14
C GLU A 426 7.25 11.12 -6.64
N ARG A 427 6.99 12.07 -5.73
CA ARG A 427 6.66 13.44 -6.11
C ARG A 427 7.77 14.11 -6.93
N LYS A 428 9.03 14.02 -6.46
CA LYS A 428 10.17 14.58 -7.18
C LYS A 428 10.40 13.89 -8.52
N ALA A 429 10.15 12.58 -8.60
CA ALA A 429 10.28 11.82 -9.85
C ALA A 429 9.26 12.30 -10.88
N ASP A 430 8.01 12.48 -10.46
CA ASP A 430 6.96 12.99 -11.34
C ASP A 430 7.32 14.39 -11.87
N GLU A 431 7.73 15.31 -11.01
CA GLU A 431 8.15 16.67 -11.39
C GLU A 431 9.35 16.64 -12.34
N ALA A 432 10.44 15.97 -11.96
CA ALA A 432 11.65 15.88 -12.76
C ALA A 432 11.41 15.16 -14.11
N GLN A 433 10.50 14.19 -14.16
CA GLN A 433 10.12 13.53 -15.39
C GLN A 433 9.39 14.48 -16.34
N GLN A 434 8.45 15.30 -15.85
CA GLN A 434 7.75 16.26 -16.70
C GLN A 434 8.71 17.30 -17.28
N ASP A 435 9.65 17.79 -16.49
CA ASP A 435 10.66 18.74 -16.95
C ASP A 435 11.61 18.10 -17.97
N TRP A 436 12.09 16.89 -17.69
CA TRP A 436 12.93 16.13 -18.63
C TRP A 436 12.21 15.86 -19.96
N LEU A 437 10.93 15.47 -19.94
CA LEU A 437 10.15 15.23 -21.17
C LEU A 437 9.94 16.53 -21.97
N ARG A 438 9.77 17.67 -21.29
CA ARG A 438 9.67 18.98 -21.94
C ARG A 438 10.99 19.36 -22.61
N GLU A 439 12.10 19.29 -21.87
CA GLU A 439 13.44 19.55 -22.41
C GLU A 439 13.76 18.63 -23.59
N LEU A 440 13.43 17.34 -23.47
CA LEU A 440 13.59 16.38 -24.55
C LEU A 440 12.74 16.75 -25.77
N ARG A 441 11.49 17.17 -25.56
CA ARG A 441 10.62 17.60 -26.65
C ARG A 441 11.14 18.85 -27.36
N ASP A 442 11.66 19.82 -26.60
CA ASP A 442 12.16 21.10 -27.12
C ASP A 442 13.44 20.94 -27.95
N ARG A 443 14.33 20.01 -27.56
CA ARG A 443 15.55 19.70 -28.33
C ARG A 443 15.31 18.76 -29.52
N THR A 444 14.18 18.07 -29.56
CA THR A 444 13.87 17.09 -30.62
C THR A 444 13.39 17.81 -31.86
N TYR A 445 14.04 17.54 -33.01
CA TYR A 445 13.56 18.05 -34.29
C TYR A 445 12.27 17.33 -34.68
N VAL A 446 11.21 18.10 -34.93
CA VAL A 446 9.90 17.57 -35.33
C VAL A 446 9.37 18.35 -36.52
N GLU A 447 9.12 17.65 -37.61
CA GLU A 447 8.46 18.19 -38.79
C GLU A 447 7.08 17.54 -38.94
N TYR A 448 6.02 18.32 -38.71
CA TYR A 448 4.66 17.87 -38.98
C TYR A 448 4.40 17.96 -40.49
N ARG A 449 3.99 16.84 -41.09
CA ARG A 449 3.57 16.81 -42.48
C ARG A 449 2.05 16.99 -42.50
N ALA A 450 1.62 18.21 -42.84
CA ALA A 450 0.20 18.47 -43.10
C ALA A 450 -0.24 17.71 -44.35
N GLU A 451 -1.51 17.34 -44.40
CA GLU A 451 -2.15 16.87 -45.63
C GLU A 451 -2.07 18.01 -46.65
N ASP A 452 -1.33 17.81 -47.75
CA ASP A 452 -1.64 18.52 -48.98
C ASP A 452 -3.13 18.25 -49.26
N GLN A 453 -3.93 19.33 -49.28
CA GLN A 453 -5.38 19.31 -49.45
C GLN A 453 -5.83 18.63 -50.74
#